data_AF-A0A2P8G4V0-F1
#
_entry.id   AF-A0A2P8G4V0-F1
#
_cell.length_a   1.000
_cell.length_b   1.000
_cell.length_c   1.000
_cell.angle_alpha   90.00
_cell.angle_beta   90.00
_cell.angle_gamma   90.00
#
_symmetry.space_group_name_H-M   'P 1'
#
loop_
_entity.id
_entity.type
_entity.pdbx_description
1 polymer ?
#
loop_
_entity_poly.entity_id
_entity_poly.type
_entity_poly.pdbx_seq_one_letter_code
_entity_poly.pdbx_strand_id
1 'polypeptide(L)'
;MTIAFDTISVADAIANYSIDENIYESSGMFEDIVKADGRFYLYKGDLTLNDHFILDTDSLQEGIEGYIIDGNLQVKGNIINEEGDYGPILYVTGNVECRSLLVGGAPVHINGNITAEEVIMLYYNHGWMKCPGIFIAPVMIVEDYHFVPDRMNISEFYHNDNDPKSPEENNCFEDDNEDQHISENLQASLDNKLTTNFEELRCDLAAGEYVLRPVKRDIRYWQQKISRNHHDLKRVPPELRNQELCMQALDKSVSAIQHFPLTLITPELAQQAVNISGMALRYLPEIFITRELCYMAAAKGAIVDLDIPEHFYDDELLQILIRHSDSQMERIPEAYITEDLLVTYVKTGRGAWLDKYCNAAGVSKKHILKRVIDDGIQYLENIFGWHFSADTYSYARSIYDNETYKEEWAEITQKYKRKLERL
;
A
#
# COMPACT_ATOMS: atom_id res chain seq x y z
N MET A 1 32.80 -9.76 19.15
CA MET A 1 32.67 -11.03 19.89
C MET A 1 31.23 -11.45 19.75
N THR A 2 30.96 -12.69 19.35
CA THR A 2 29.60 -13.24 19.38
C THR A 2 29.19 -13.34 20.84
N ILE A 3 28.07 -12.72 21.21
CA ILE A 3 27.56 -12.75 22.58
C ILE A 3 27.03 -14.15 22.83
N ALA A 4 27.52 -14.78 23.89
CA ALA A 4 27.09 -16.11 24.29
C ALA A 4 25.91 -15.97 25.25
N PHE A 5 24.78 -16.55 24.87
CA PHE A 5 23.63 -16.74 25.75
C PHE A 5 23.64 -18.18 26.28
N ASP A 6 23.33 -18.34 27.56
CA ASP A 6 22.92 -19.63 28.10
C ASP A 6 21.48 -19.93 27.64
N THR A 7 21.00 -21.15 27.88
CA THR A 7 19.59 -21.49 27.67
C THR A 7 18.95 -21.93 28.97
N ILE A 8 17.72 -21.49 29.22
CA ILE A 8 16.91 -21.87 30.38
C ILE A 8 15.58 -22.46 29.89
N SER A 9 15.06 -23.49 30.56
CA SER A 9 13.74 -24.05 30.23
C SER A 9 12.62 -23.08 30.60
N VAL A 10 11.46 -23.17 29.95
CA VAL A 10 10.27 -22.38 30.35
C VAL A 10 9.90 -22.63 31.82
N ALA A 11 9.95 -23.89 32.27
CA ALA A 11 9.67 -24.23 33.67
C ALA A 11 10.64 -23.55 34.67
N ASP A 12 11.94 -23.53 34.35
CA ASP A 12 12.94 -22.85 35.17
C ASP A 12 12.80 -21.32 35.06
N ALA A 13 12.40 -20.79 33.91
CA ALA A 13 12.16 -19.36 33.72
C ALA A 13 10.97 -18.88 34.58
N ILE A 14 9.89 -19.65 34.62
CA ILE A 14 8.74 -19.43 35.51
C ILE A 14 9.20 -19.47 36.98
N ALA A 15 9.96 -20.51 37.37
CA ALA A 15 10.38 -20.68 38.77
C ALA A 15 11.33 -19.57 39.26
N ASN A 16 12.18 -19.03 38.39
CA ASN A 16 13.21 -18.07 38.77
C ASN A 16 12.81 -16.60 38.53
N TYR A 17 11.93 -16.33 37.56
CA TYR A 17 11.60 -14.98 37.11
C TYR A 17 10.10 -14.68 37.08
N SER A 18 9.24 -15.67 37.36
CA SER A 18 7.77 -15.53 37.30
C SER A 18 7.32 -14.93 35.97
N ILE A 19 7.92 -15.40 34.86
CA ILE A 19 7.75 -14.82 33.53
C ILE A 19 6.30 -14.96 33.01
N ASP A 20 5.60 -16.02 33.41
CA ASP A 20 4.20 -16.30 33.10
C ASP A 20 3.24 -15.25 33.66
N GLU A 21 3.53 -14.69 34.84
CA GLU A 21 2.74 -13.64 35.48
C GLU A 21 3.09 -12.22 34.97
N ASN A 22 4.19 -12.09 34.22
CA ASN A 22 4.82 -10.80 33.95
C ASN A 22 4.95 -10.44 32.47
N ILE A 23 4.73 -11.36 31.54
CA ILE A 23 4.71 -11.02 30.11
C ILE A 23 3.32 -10.59 29.64
N TYR A 24 2.33 -11.48 29.80
CA TYR A 24 0.98 -11.29 29.30
C TYR A 24 0.01 -10.83 30.39
N GLU A 25 -1.27 -10.66 30.03
CA GLU A 25 -2.33 -10.28 30.97
C GLU A 25 -2.56 -11.33 32.07
N SER A 26 -2.33 -12.61 31.78
CA SER A 26 -2.46 -13.71 32.74
C SER A 26 -1.56 -14.89 32.43
N SER A 27 -1.23 -15.70 33.45
CA SER A 27 -0.48 -16.96 33.26
C SER A 27 -1.19 -17.93 32.33
N GLY A 28 -2.53 -17.94 32.27
CA GLY A 28 -3.26 -18.80 31.34
C GLY A 28 -3.00 -18.44 29.87
N MET A 29 -2.94 -17.14 29.57
CA MET A 29 -2.55 -16.68 28.22
C MET A 29 -1.10 -17.04 27.89
N PHE A 30 -0.19 -16.96 28.87
CA PHE A 30 1.18 -17.41 28.69
C PHE A 30 1.23 -18.91 28.33
N GLU A 31 0.49 -19.76 29.04
CA GLU A 31 0.42 -21.21 28.77
C GLU A 31 -0.18 -21.54 27.39
N ASP A 32 -1.12 -20.72 26.91
CA ASP A 32 -1.76 -20.90 25.60
C ASP A 32 -0.83 -20.53 24.44
N ILE A 33 0.07 -19.56 24.63
CA ILE A 33 0.96 -19.03 23.58
C ILE A 33 2.33 -19.69 23.62
N VAL A 34 2.91 -19.85 24.81
CA VAL A 34 4.30 -20.30 25.01
C VAL A 34 4.35 -21.81 25.23
N LYS A 35 5.18 -22.51 24.44
CA LYS A 35 5.29 -23.97 24.54
C LYS A 35 5.96 -24.37 25.84
N ALA A 36 5.34 -25.30 26.58
CA ALA A 36 5.85 -25.78 27.85
C ALA A 36 7.25 -26.46 27.77
N ASP A 37 7.60 -27.05 26.63
CA ASP A 37 8.92 -27.64 26.36
C ASP A 37 9.92 -26.66 25.71
N GLY A 38 9.50 -25.41 25.50
CA GLY A 38 10.30 -24.32 24.99
C GLY A 38 11.40 -23.88 25.96
N ARG A 39 12.27 -23.00 25.47
CA ARG A 39 13.40 -22.43 26.21
C ARG A 39 13.56 -20.94 25.92
N PHE A 40 14.28 -20.25 26.79
CA PHE A 40 14.70 -18.87 26.55
C PHE A 40 16.22 -18.81 26.44
N TYR A 41 16.73 -17.88 25.62
CA TYR A 41 18.10 -17.43 25.75
C TYR A 41 18.23 -16.62 27.03
N LEU A 42 19.20 -16.95 27.87
CA LEU A 42 19.45 -16.32 29.17
C LEU A 42 20.82 -15.66 29.16
N TYR A 43 20.86 -14.39 29.55
CA TYR A 43 22.10 -13.68 29.84
C TYR A 43 22.08 -13.21 31.30
N LYS A 44 23.09 -13.59 32.08
CA LYS A 44 23.21 -13.18 33.49
C LYS A 44 24.17 -12.01 33.66
N GLY A 45 23.70 -10.96 34.31
CA GLY A 45 24.41 -9.70 34.48
C GLY A 45 24.09 -8.68 33.39
N ASP A 46 24.78 -7.54 33.45
CA ASP A 46 24.54 -6.44 32.52
C ASP A 46 25.03 -6.76 31.10
N LEU A 47 24.16 -6.56 30.11
CA LEU A 47 24.43 -6.79 28.70
C LEU A 47 24.61 -5.47 27.95
N THR A 48 25.67 -5.35 27.17
CA THR A 48 25.89 -4.23 26.25
C THR A 48 26.02 -4.71 24.82
N LEU A 49 25.14 -4.23 23.93
CA LEU A 49 25.13 -4.47 22.50
C LEU A 49 25.65 -3.22 21.78
N ASN A 50 26.63 -3.39 20.88
CA ASN A 50 27.18 -2.28 20.10
C ASN A 50 26.39 -1.98 18.81
N ASP A 51 25.47 -2.86 18.45
CA ASP A 51 24.66 -2.79 17.24
C ASP A 51 23.16 -2.86 17.61
N HIS A 52 22.27 -2.85 16.62
CA HIS A 52 20.83 -3.03 16.81
C HIS A 52 20.51 -4.38 17.48
N PHE A 53 19.48 -4.40 18.31
CA PHE A 53 18.90 -5.62 18.85
C PHE A 53 17.60 -5.94 18.11
N ILE A 54 17.66 -6.91 17.22
CA ILE A 54 16.55 -7.28 16.35
C ILE A 54 15.69 -8.37 17.01
N LEU A 55 14.40 -8.10 17.12
CA LEU A 55 13.32 -8.92 17.67
C LEU A 55 12.30 -9.31 16.59
N ASP A 56 12.65 -9.25 15.29
CA ASP A 56 11.80 -9.70 14.17
C ASP A 56 12.14 -11.09 13.66
N THR A 57 12.79 -11.90 14.49
CA THR A 57 13.45 -13.09 13.99
C THR A 57 12.46 -14.25 13.82
N ASP A 58 12.01 -14.46 12.59
CA ASP A 58 11.54 -15.76 12.04
C ASP A 58 12.59 -16.89 12.13
N SER A 59 13.75 -16.57 12.70
CA SER A 59 14.97 -17.39 12.73
C SER A 59 15.54 -17.53 14.14
N LEU A 60 14.71 -17.37 15.18
CA LEU A 60 15.05 -18.00 16.46
C LEU A 60 15.31 -19.49 16.23
N GLN A 61 16.28 -20.02 16.95
CA GLN A 61 16.49 -21.46 16.95
C GLN A 61 15.18 -22.13 17.38
N GLU A 62 14.78 -23.21 16.68
CA GLU A 62 13.54 -23.93 16.99
C GLU A 62 13.45 -24.29 18.48
N GLY A 63 12.32 -23.96 19.10
CA GLY A 63 12.07 -24.15 20.53
C GLY A 63 12.65 -23.08 21.46
N ILE A 64 13.19 -21.98 20.91
CA ILE A 64 13.47 -20.76 21.67
C ILE A 64 12.26 -19.82 21.57
N GLU A 65 11.80 -19.33 22.72
CA GLU A 65 10.61 -18.47 22.86
C GLU A 65 10.98 -16.97 22.99
N GLY A 66 12.25 -16.68 23.32
CA GLY A 66 12.72 -15.31 23.50
C GLY A 66 14.00 -15.16 24.29
N TYR A 67 14.19 -13.97 24.86
CA TYR A 67 15.39 -13.54 25.58
C TYR A 67 15.04 -13.12 27.00
N ILE A 68 15.84 -13.58 27.96
CA ILE A 68 15.85 -13.15 29.35
C ILE A 68 17.20 -12.52 29.64
N ILE A 69 17.20 -11.23 29.98
CA ILE A 69 18.37 -10.50 30.46
C ILE A 69 18.20 -10.29 31.96
N ASP A 70 18.94 -11.07 32.73
CA ASP A 70 18.99 -10.98 34.20
C ASP A 70 20.01 -9.92 34.64
N GLY A 71 19.70 -8.67 34.30
CA GLY A 71 20.52 -7.48 34.52
C GLY A 71 20.00 -6.27 33.73
N ASN A 72 20.83 -5.24 33.59
CA ASN A 72 20.54 -4.11 32.70
C ASN A 72 20.87 -4.46 31.25
N LEU A 73 20.12 -3.90 30.30
CA LEU A 73 20.37 -4.02 28.87
C LEU A 73 20.69 -2.65 28.27
N GLN A 74 21.89 -2.50 27.71
CA GLN A 74 22.29 -1.32 26.96
C GLN A 74 22.51 -1.66 25.49
N VAL A 75 21.82 -0.98 24.59
CA VAL A 75 21.91 -1.15 23.14
C VAL A 75 22.37 0.16 22.52
N LYS A 76 23.53 0.19 21.86
CA LYS A 76 24.04 1.41 21.20
C LYS A 76 23.27 1.75 19.90
N GLY A 77 22.55 0.78 19.37
CA GLY A 77 21.56 0.95 18.29
C GLY A 77 20.13 0.95 18.81
N ASN A 78 19.22 0.57 17.92
CA ASN A 78 17.79 0.45 18.20
C ASN A 78 17.47 -0.97 18.70
N ILE A 79 16.45 -1.08 19.56
CA ILE A 79 15.76 -2.36 19.80
C ILE A 79 14.57 -2.36 18.83
N ILE A 80 14.45 -3.39 18.00
CA ILE A 80 13.59 -3.37 16.82
C ILE A 80 12.71 -4.62 16.78
N ASN A 81 11.40 -4.43 16.84
CA ASN A 81 10.42 -5.37 16.32
C ASN A 81 9.48 -4.59 15.37
N GLU A 82 9.72 -4.74 14.07
CA GLU A 82 8.92 -4.25 12.94
C GLU A 82 7.75 -5.19 12.55
N GLU A 83 7.76 -6.44 12.97
CA GLU A 83 6.60 -7.32 12.85
C GLU A 83 5.51 -6.88 13.85
N GLY A 84 4.32 -6.56 13.35
CA GLY A 84 3.20 -6.08 14.15
C GLY A 84 2.45 -7.21 14.86
N ASP A 85 2.43 -8.41 14.28
CA ASP A 85 1.60 -9.51 14.78
C ASP A 85 2.24 -10.34 15.90
N TYR A 86 3.57 -10.46 15.89
CA TYR A 86 4.30 -11.31 16.82
C TYR A 86 5.76 -10.90 16.94
N GLY A 87 6.45 -11.54 17.89
CA GLY A 87 7.90 -11.50 18.01
C GLY A 87 8.36 -12.33 19.20
N PRO A 88 9.68 -12.54 19.34
CA PRO A 88 10.28 -13.15 20.52
C PRO A 88 9.94 -12.37 21.78
N ILE A 89 9.71 -13.08 22.88
CA ILE A 89 9.56 -12.46 24.19
C ILE A 89 10.88 -11.77 24.57
N LEU A 90 10.82 -10.54 25.09
CA LEU A 90 11.94 -9.87 25.73
C LEU A 90 11.62 -9.61 27.20
N TYR A 91 12.39 -10.23 28.10
CA TYR A 91 12.28 -10.02 29.54
C TYR A 91 13.59 -9.45 30.11
N VAL A 92 13.55 -8.29 30.77
CA VAL A 92 14.72 -7.62 31.35
C VAL A 92 14.46 -7.31 32.83
N THR A 93 15.28 -7.86 33.74
CA THR A 93 15.12 -7.64 35.19
C THR A 93 15.61 -6.27 35.67
N GLY A 94 16.41 -5.58 34.86
CA GLY A 94 16.96 -4.25 35.15
C GLY A 94 16.43 -3.14 34.23
N ASN A 95 17.25 -2.11 34.04
CA ASN A 95 16.94 -0.98 33.16
C ASN A 95 17.31 -1.30 31.70
N VAL A 96 16.61 -0.65 30.78
CA VAL A 96 16.92 -0.66 29.35
C VAL A 96 17.36 0.72 28.90
N GLU A 97 18.51 0.78 28.23
CA GLU A 97 19.00 1.97 27.53
C GLU A 97 19.19 1.64 26.04
N CYS A 98 18.62 2.44 25.14
CA CYS A 98 18.77 2.25 23.71
C CYS A 98 18.80 3.59 22.95
N ARG A 99 19.12 3.56 21.64
CA ARG A 99 18.89 4.74 20.80
C ARG A 99 17.40 4.97 20.60
N SER A 100 16.73 3.99 20.02
CA SER A 100 15.27 3.97 19.85
C SER A 100 14.73 2.58 20.17
N LEU A 101 13.51 2.54 20.69
CA LEU A 101 12.76 1.32 20.94
C LEU A 101 11.57 1.29 19.98
N LEU A 102 11.55 0.34 19.05
CA LEU A 102 10.41 0.05 18.20
C LEU A 102 9.88 -1.33 18.57
N VAL A 103 8.62 -1.43 18.98
CA VAL A 103 7.97 -2.69 19.35
C VAL A 103 6.61 -2.77 18.69
N GLY A 104 6.43 -3.80 17.86
CA GLY A 104 5.17 -4.26 17.32
C GLY A 104 4.59 -5.38 18.17
N GLY A 105 4.45 -6.58 17.60
CA GLY A 105 3.80 -7.72 18.25
C GLY A 105 4.61 -8.44 19.34
N ALA A 106 5.90 -8.12 19.51
CA ALA A 106 6.76 -8.77 20.49
C ALA A 106 6.29 -8.50 21.93
N PRO A 107 6.09 -9.54 22.75
CA PRO A 107 5.80 -9.35 24.17
C PRO A 107 7.06 -8.89 24.93
N VAL A 108 6.98 -7.71 25.57
CA VAL A 108 8.12 -7.10 26.27
C VAL A 108 7.79 -6.80 27.74
N HIS A 109 8.65 -7.28 28.63
CA HIS A 109 8.65 -6.92 30.04
C HIS A 109 9.99 -6.36 30.50
N ILE A 110 9.95 -5.19 31.15
CA ILE A 110 11.14 -4.51 31.66
C ILE A 110 10.84 -4.06 33.09
N ASN A 111 11.52 -4.63 34.09
CA ASN A 111 11.26 -4.30 35.50
C ASN A 111 11.77 -2.90 35.90
N GLY A 112 12.82 -2.43 35.22
CA GLY A 112 13.46 -1.13 35.46
C GLY A 112 12.91 -0.02 34.57
N ASN A 113 13.68 1.07 34.44
CA ASN A 113 13.34 2.19 33.57
C ASN A 113 13.73 1.88 32.11
N ILE A 114 13.01 2.49 31.17
CA ILE A 114 13.32 2.47 29.74
C ILE A 114 13.79 3.87 29.35
N THR A 115 15.02 3.97 28.87
CA THR A 115 15.59 5.23 28.38
C THR A 115 15.96 5.07 26.91
N ALA A 116 15.32 5.87 26.05
CA ALA A 116 15.68 5.98 24.64
C ALA A 116 16.35 7.35 24.38
N GLU A 117 17.39 7.35 23.54
CA GLU A 117 18.03 8.58 23.06
C GLU A 117 17.09 9.41 22.17
N GLU A 118 16.26 8.77 21.36
CA GLU A 118 15.37 9.44 20.40
C GLU A 118 13.89 9.08 20.59
N VAL A 119 13.50 7.86 20.22
CA VAL A 119 12.08 7.49 20.07
C VAL A 119 11.76 6.20 20.82
N ILE A 120 10.64 6.19 21.52
CA ILE A 120 9.92 4.97 21.92
C ILE A 120 8.65 4.88 21.07
N MET A 121 8.52 3.86 20.24
CA MET A 121 7.34 3.62 19.42
C MET A 121 6.79 2.23 19.69
N LEU A 122 5.57 2.17 20.21
CA LEU A 122 4.77 0.95 20.31
C LEU A 122 3.65 1.06 19.28
N TYR A 123 3.48 0.05 18.44
CA TYR A 123 2.47 0.12 17.38
C TYR A 123 1.81 -1.22 17.12
N TYR A 124 0.59 -1.20 16.61
CA TYR A 124 -0.24 -2.38 16.31
C TYR A 124 -0.72 -3.16 17.55
N ASN A 125 -1.97 -3.60 17.53
CA ASN A 125 -2.69 -4.02 18.73
C ASN A 125 -2.41 -5.46 19.20
N HIS A 126 -1.52 -6.18 18.53
CA HIS A 126 -1.14 -7.56 18.88
C HIS A 126 0.08 -7.65 19.81
N GLY A 127 0.72 -6.52 20.16
CA GLY A 127 1.84 -6.50 21.10
C GLY A 127 1.43 -6.48 22.58
N TRP A 128 2.37 -6.84 23.46
CA TRP A 128 2.22 -6.68 24.91
C TRP A 128 3.41 -5.94 25.51
N MET A 129 3.14 -4.86 26.24
CA MET A 129 4.16 -4.12 26.99
C MET A 129 3.80 -4.10 28.47
N LYS A 130 4.73 -4.51 29.34
CA LYS A 130 4.60 -4.37 30.80
C LYS A 130 5.91 -3.80 31.37
N CYS A 131 5.83 -2.60 31.91
CA CYS A 131 6.97 -1.93 32.53
C CYS A 131 6.49 -1.07 33.70
N PRO A 132 6.77 -1.46 34.96
CA PRO A 132 6.43 -0.64 36.12
C PRO A 132 7.36 0.58 36.28
N GLY A 133 8.47 0.64 35.53
CA GLY A 133 9.46 1.72 35.58
C GLY A 133 8.98 3.03 34.97
N ILE A 134 9.93 3.92 34.69
CA ILE A 134 9.70 5.20 34.02
C ILE A 134 10.16 5.08 32.56
N PHE A 135 9.32 5.54 31.64
CA PHE A 135 9.67 5.73 30.22
C PHE A 135 10.31 7.11 30.04
N ILE A 136 11.51 7.18 29.46
CA ILE A 136 12.28 8.41 29.30
C ILE A 136 12.74 8.50 27.84
N ALA A 137 12.26 9.50 27.10
CA ALA A 137 12.64 9.74 25.71
C ALA A 137 12.29 11.18 25.29
N PRO A 138 12.93 11.72 24.25
CA PRO A 138 12.42 12.91 23.57
C PRO A 138 11.01 12.71 23.00
N VAL A 139 10.82 11.59 22.29
CA VAL A 139 9.56 11.27 21.61
C VAL A 139 9.04 9.90 22.06
N MET A 140 7.75 9.83 22.38
CA MET A 140 7.04 8.57 22.61
C MET A 140 5.72 8.54 21.83
N ILE A 141 5.53 7.46 21.08
CA ILE A 141 4.37 7.21 20.21
C ILE A 141 3.80 5.84 20.58
N VAL A 142 2.50 5.78 20.84
CA VAL A 142 1.75 4.55 21.09
C VAL A 142 0.52 4.56 20.19
N GLU A 143 0.60 3.88 19.06
CA GLU A 143 -0.40 3.95 17.99
C GLU A 143 -1.06 2.59 17.79
N ASP A 144 -2.40 2.52 17.85
CA ASP A 144 -3.15 1.26 17.85
C ASP A 144 -2.56 0.19 18.80
N TYR A 145 -2.03 0.57 19.96
CA TYR A 145 -1.36 -0.35 20.88
C TYR A 145 -1.98 -0.25 22.28
N HIS A 146 -2.35 -1.40 22.86
CA HIS A 146 -3.06 -1.46 24.14
C HIS A 146 -2.15 -1.26 25.35
N PHE A 147 -1.60 -0.05 25.50
CA PHE A 147 -0.71 0.29 26.62
C PHE A 147 -0.80 1.78 26.99
N VAL A 148 -0.87 2.06 28.30
CA VAL A 148 -0.72 3.42 28.84
C VAL A 148 0.32 3.36 29.95
N PRO A 149 1.46 4.08 29.84
CA PRO A 149 2.50 4.05 30.87
C PRO A 149 2.04 4.73 32.16
N ASP A 150 2.27 4.09 33.30
CA ASP A 150 1.99 4.69 34.62
C ASP A 150 2.87 5.92 34.91
N ARG A 151 4.13 5.87 34.43
CA ARG A 151 5.13 6.91 34.65
C ARG A 151 5.97 7.13 33.40
N MET A 152 6.08 8.39 33.01
CA MET A 152 6.88 8.81 31.87
C MET A 152 7.49 10.19 32.09
N ASN A 153 8.61 10.44 31.42
CA ASN A 153 9.27 11.72 31.31
C ASN A 153 9.62 11.94 29.84
N ILE A 154 8.67 12.46 29.08
CA ILE A 154 8.77 12.69 27.63
C ILE A 154 8.99 14.17 27.39
N SER A 155 10.11 14.55 26.76
CA SER A 155 10.54 15.95 26.74
C SER A 155 10.11 16.77 25.53
N GLU A 156 9.77 16.13 24.40
CA GLU A 156 9.45 16.84 23.15
C GLU A 156 8.07 16.49 22.60
N PHE A 157 7.75 15.20 22.42
CA PHE A 157 6.50 14.78 21.78
C PHE A 157 5.92 13.51 22.41
N TYR A 158 4.64 13.54 22.77
CA TYR A 158 3.91 12.37 23.24
C TYR A 158 2.59 12.23 22.47
N HIS A 159 2.33 11.02 21.99
CA HIS A 159 1.05 10.63 21.40
C HIS A 159 0.71 9.20 21.82
N ASN A 160 -0.53 9.01 22.30
CA ASN A 160 -1.07 7.70 22.63
C ASN A 160 -2.58 7.69 22.44
N ASP A 161 -3.08 6.88 21.49
CA ASP A 161 -4.50 6.80 21.14
C ASP A 161 -5.39 6.31 22.30
N ASN A 162 -4.80 5.60 23.26
CA ASN A 162 -5.48 5.02 24.41
C ASN A 162 -5.32 5.83 25.70
N ASP A 163 -4.51 6.91 25.71
CA ASP A 163 -4.30 7.75 26.88
C ASP A 163 -5.10 9.06 26.78
N PRO A 164 -6.12 9.27 27.64
CA PRO A 164 -6.87 10.52 27.68
C PRO A 164 -6.05 11.76 28.03
N LYS A 165 -4.80 11.59 28.50
CA LYS A 165 -3.85 12.69 28.77
C LYS A 165 -2.95 13.00 27.59
N SER A 166 -3.03 12.24 26.49
CA SER A 166 -2.32 12.55 25.25
C SER A 166 -2.71 13.95 24.75
N PRO A 167 -1.75 14.84 24.46
CA PRO A 167 -2.04 16.19 23.95
C PRO A 167 -2.81 16.15 22.63
N GLU A 168 -3.95 16.85 22.56
CA GLU A 168 -4.81 16.85 21.36
C GLU A 168 -4.09 17.46 20.15
N GLU A 169 -3.21 18.43 20.36
CA GLU A 169 -2.39 19.06 19.30
C GLU A 169 -1.39 18.10 18.64
N ASN A 170 -1.15 16.93 19.24
CA ASN A 170 -0.25 15.92 18.71
C ASN A 170 -0.98 14.83 17.92
N ASN A 171 -2.31 14.85 17.87
CA ASN A 171 -3.10 13.87 17.14
C ASN A 171 -2.86 13.94 15.63
N CYS A 172 -2.97 12.79 14.97
CA CYS A 172 -3.00 12.70 13.53
C CYS A 172 -4.21 13.46 12.96
N PHE A 173 -4.09 13.88 11.70
CA PHE A 173 -5.17 14.54 10.97
C PHE A 173 -5.31 13.93 9.57
N GLU A 174 -6.49 14.12 8.98
CA GLU A 174 -6.80 13.69 7.63
C GLU A 174 -6.74 14.90 6.70
N ASP A 175 -6.09 14.76 5.54
CA ASP A 175 -6.03 15.83 4.53
C ASP A 175 -7.23 15.79 3.57
N ASP A 176 -7.26 16.72 2.61
CA ASP A 176 -8.34 16.82 1.62
C ASP A 176 -8.46 15.58 0.71
N ASN A 177 -7.45 14.70 0.67
CA ASN A 177 -7.45 13.45 -0.09
C ASN A 177 -7.84 12.24 0.76
N GLU A 178 -8.29 12.46 2.00
CA GLU A 178 -8.60 11.41 2.98
C GLU A 178 -7.35 10.62 3.42
N ASP A 179 -6.15 11.15 3.18
CA ASP A 179 -4.89 10.54 3.64
C ASP A 179 -4.64 10.93 5.10
N GLN A 180 -4.24 9.95 5.93
CA GLN A 180 -3.86 10.20 7.32
C GLN A 180 -2.41 10.70 7.43
N HIS A 181 -2.22 11.75 8.22
CA HIS A 181 -0.93 12.41 8.47
C HIS A 181 -0.61 12.51 9.96
N ILE A 182 0.67 12.37 10.30
CA ILE A 182 1.18 12.72 11.63
C ILE A 182 1.03 14.22 11.88
N SER A 183 0.91 14.60 13.15
CA SER A 183 0.84 16.01 13.54
C SER A 183 2.06 16.81 13.09
N GLU A 184 1.83 18.10 12.82
CA GLU A 184 2.90 19.05 12.48
C GLU A 184 3.97 19.14 13.58
N ASN A 185 3.58 18.95 14.85
CA ASN A 185 4.50 18.91 15.99
C ASN A 185 5.50 17.74 15.89
N LEU A 186 5.03 16.54 15.54
CA LEU A 186 5.92 15.41 15.32
C LEU A 186 6.82 15.65 14.11
N GLN A 187 6.23 16.08 12.98
CA GLN A 187 6.99 16.37 11.77
C GLN A 187 8.09 17.42 12.02
N ALA A 188 7.80 18.44 12.83
CA ALA A 188 8.76 19.47 13.22
C ALA A 188 9.89 18.95 14.13
N SER A 189 9.75 17.78 14.74
CA SER A 189 10.76 17.13 15.59
C SER A 189 11.67 16.18 14.79
N LEU A 190 11.16 15.55 13.72
CA LEU A 190 11.89 14.57 12.91
C LEU A 190 13.04 15.19 12.08
N ASP A 191 14.17 14.51 11.90
CA ASP A 191 15.26 14.96 11.02
C ASP A 191 14.76 15.17 9.58
N ASN A 192 13.97 14.23 9.06
CA ASN A 192 13.30 14.39 7.79
C ASN A 192 11.89 14.99 7.96
N LYS A 193 11.77 16.31 7.74
CA LYS A 193 10.51 17.05 7.79
C LYS A 193 9.50 16.65 6.71
N LEU A 194 9.90 15.84 5.72
CA LEU A 194 9.03 15.35 4.65
C LEU A 194 8.36 14.00 5.00
N THR A 195 8.64 13.43 6.17
CA THR A 195 7.90 12.27 6.68
C THR A 195 6.47 12.70 7.02
N THR A 196 5.48 11.98 6.52
CA THR A 196 4.06 12.39 6.63
C THR A 196 3.20 11.43 7.43
N ASN A 197 3.59 10.17 7.61
CA ASN A 197 2.79 9.18 8.36
C ASN A 197 3.67 8.32 9.29
N PHE A 198 3.02 7.55 10.17
CA PHE A 198 3.72 6.66 11.10
C PHE A 198 4.41 5.48 10.41
N GLU A 199 3.86 4.99 9.29
CA GLU A 199 4.45 3.87 8.53
C GLU A 199 5.87 4.21 8.04
N GLU A 200 6.05 5.41 7.49
CA GLU A 200 7.35 5.92 7.06
C GLU A 200 8.35 6.06 8.20
N LEU A 201 7.91 6.59 9.34
CA LEU A 201 8.75 6.71 10.54
C LEU A 201 9.15 5.33 11.07
N ARG A 202 8.19 4.40 11.13
CA ARG A 202 8.41 3.01 11.54
C ARG A 202 9.46 2.33 10.65
N CYS A 203 9.37 2.51 9.33
CA CYS A 203 10.34 1.95 8.39
C CYS A 203 11.76 2.50 8.61
N ASP A 204 11.90 3.79 8.97
CA ASP A 204 13.22 4.38 9.30
C ASP A 204 13.76 3.82 10.63
N LEU A 205 12.90 3.69 11.65
CA LEU A 205 13.26 3.09 12.94
C LEU A 205 13.69 1.62 12.79
N ALA A 206 12.95 0.85 11.99
CA ALA A 206 13.25 -0.55 11.67
C ALA A 206 14.53 -0.71 10.82
N ALA A 207 14.84 0.26 9.97
CA ALA A 207 16.13 0.35 9.29
C ALA A 207 17.30 0.73 10.21
N GLY A 208 17.05 0.99 11.50
CA GLY A 208 18.07 1.35 12.48
C GLY A 208 18.52 2.82 12.39
N GLU A 209 17.75 3.67 11.72
CA GLU A 209 18.13 5.06 11.46
C GLU A 209 18.02 5.94 12.71
N TYR A 210 18.77 7.05 12.68
CA TYR A 210 18.45 8.21 13.51
C TYR A 210 17.28 8.97 12.88
N VAL A 211 16.28 9.32 13.67
CA VAL A 211 15.05 9.96 13.17
C VAL A 211 14.79 11.34 13.75
N LEU A 212 15.48 11.75 14.82
CA LEU A 212 15.39 13.11 15.39
C LEU A 212 16.70 13.88 15.17
N ARG A 213 17.83 13.21 15.42
CA ARG A 213 19.15 13.79 15.25
C ARG A 213 19.44 14.04 13.77
N PRO A 214 19.97 15.22 13.42
CA PRO A 214 20.37 15.51 12.06
C PRO A 214 21.41 14.55 11.49
N VAL A 215 21.06 13.84 10.41
CA VAL A 215 21.98 12.97 9.67
C VAL A 215 22.02 13.37 8.19
N LYS A 216 23.22 13.69 7.71
CA LYS A 216 23.43 13.99 6.29
C LYS A 216 23.28 12.71 5.46
N ARG A 217 22.20 12.64 4.69
CA ARG A 217 21.92 11.58 3.70
C ARG A 217 22.47 11.98 2.34
N ASP A 218 23.31 11.14 1.75
CA ASP A 218 23.87 11.36 0.41
C ASP A 218 22.96 10.78 -0.68
N ILE A 219 23.37 10.94 -1.94
CA ILE A 219 22.58 10.43 -3.07
C ILE A 219 22.47 8.89 -3.06
N ARG A 220 23.49 8.18 -2.57
CA ARG A 220 23.51 6.71 -2.54
C ARG A 220 22.52 6.17 -1.53
N TYR A 221 22.40 6.83 -0.38
CA TYR A 221 21.34 6.54 0.59
C TYR A 221 19.97 6.63 -0.07
N TRP A 222 19.67 7.74 -0.76
CA TRP A 222 18.36 7.94 -1.39
C TRP A 222 18.09 6.95 -2.52
N GLN A 223 19.10 6.61 -3.32
CA GLN A 223 19.01 5.55 -4.33
C GLN A 223 18.61 4.20 -3.72
N GLN A 224 19.20 3.83 -2.57
CA GLN A 224 18.87 2.60 -1.86
C GLN A 224 17.45 2.66 -1.28
N LYS A 225 17.08 3.78 -0.65
CA LYS A 225 15.75 4.00 -0.08
C LYS A 225 14.65 3.85 -1.14
N ILE A 226 14.78 4.57 -2.26
CA ILE A 226 13.86 4.51 -3.40
C ILE A 226 13.82 3.12 -4.07
N SER A 227 14.96 2.40 -4.09
CA SER A 227 14.99 1.04 -4.66
C SER A 227 14.10 0.05 -3.90
N ARG A 228 13.92 0.28 -2.58
CA ARG A 228 13.06 -0.54 -1.72
C ARG A 228 11.61 -0.07 -1.81
N ASN A 229 11.37 1.23 -1.71
CA ASN A 229 10.05 1.81 -1.83
C ASN A 229 10.09 3.10 -2.67
N HIS A 230 9.47 3.08 -3.86
CA HIS A 230 9.48 4.23 -4.76
C HIS A 230 8.71 5.45 -4.22
N HIS A 231 7.82 5.25 -3.24
CA HIS A 231 7.10 6.34 -2.58
C HIS A 231 8.03 7.27 -1.78
N ASP A 232 9.21 6.79 -1.35
CA ASP A 232 10.20 7.61 -0.65
C ASP A 232 10.77 8.76 -1.50
N LEU A 233 10.50 8.82 -2.81
CA LEU A 233 10.87 9.97 -3.64
C LEU A 233 10.31 11.29 -3.07
N LYS A 234 9.09 11.27 -2.51
CA LYS A 234 8.48 12.47 -1.89
C LYS A 234 9.27 12.97 -0.68
N ARG A 235 10.00 12.06 -0.02
CA ARG A 235 10.80 12.30 1.19
C ARG A 235 12.25 12.70 0.88
N VAL A 236 12.67 12.66 -0.38
CA VAL A 236 13.96 13.20 -0.82
C VAL A 236 13.90 14.73 -0.78
N PRO A 237 14.86 15.41 -0.12
CA PRO A 237 14.94 16.87 -0.14
C PRO A 237 14.91 17.42 -1.58
N PRO A 238 14.17 18.52 -1.85
CA PRO A 238 14.04 19.07 -3.20
C PRO A 238 15.38 19.32 -3.91
N GLU A 239 16.42 19.69 -3.16
CA GLU A 239 17.76 19.98 -3.70
C GLU A 239 18.52 18.71 -4.15
N LEU A 240 18.15 17.54 -3.63
CA LEU A 240 18.75 16.25 -3.96
C LEU A 240 17.93 15.43 -4.96
N ARG A 241 16.68 15.84 -5.22
CA ARG A 241 15.75 15.16 -6.13
C ARG A 241 16.15 15.38 -7.59
N ASN A 242 17.13 14.63 -8.04
CA ASN A 242 17.69 14.72 -9.38
C ASN A 242 16.99 13.77 -10.38
N GLN A 243 17.36 13.90 -11.67
CA GLN A 243 16.80 13.08 -12.74
C GLN A 243 17.00 11.57 -12.50
N GLU A 244 18.15 11.14 -11.99
CA GLU A 244 18.43 9.72 -11.77
C GLU A 244 17.47 9.08 -10.76
N LEU A 245 17.25 9.73 -9.60
CA LEU A 245 16.29 9.26 -8.59
C LEU A 245 14.85 9.27 -9.11
N CYS A 246 14.48 10.34 -9.81
CA CYS A 246 13.18 10.47 -10.44
C CYS A 246 12.91 9.32 -11.42
N MET A 247 13.84 9.06 -12.35
CA MET A 247 13.70 7.98 -13.32
C MET A 247 13.64 6.61 -12.64
N GLN A 248 14.46 6.38 -11.62
CA GLN A 248 14.43 5.14 -10.84
C GLN A 248 13.05 4.88 -10.21
N ALA A 249 12.39 5.93 -9.70
CA ALA A 249 11.04 5.81 -9.14
C ALA A 249 9.98 5.61 -10.24
N LEU A 250 10.10 6.31 -11.38
CA LEU A 250 9.20 6.17 -12.52
C LEU A 250 9.22 4.77 -13.14
N ASP A 251 10.38 4.12 -13.18
CA ASP A 251 10.52 2.73 -13.62
C ASP A 251 9.73 1.74 -12.74
N LYS A 252 9.38 2.13 -11.51
CA LYS A 252 8.55 1.33 -10.60
C LYS A 252 7.07 1.69 -10.68
N SER A 253 6.75 2.98 -10.73
CA SER A 253 5.36 3.46 -10.85
C SER A 253 5.30 4.82 -11.53
N VAL A 254 4.35 4.95 -12.47
CA VAL A 254 4.04 6.24 -13.11
C VAL A 254 3.49 7.29 -12.13
N SER A 255 2.96 6.88 -10.98
CA SER A 255 2.51 7.83 -9.94
C SER A 255 3.64 8.64 -9.33
N ALA A 256 4.89 8.19 -9.42
CA ALA A 256 6.05 8.91 -8.89
C ALA A 256 6.24 10.31 -9.51
N ILE A 257 5.69 10.54 -10.71
CA ILE A 257 5.78 11.82 -11.44
C ILE A 257 5.23 12.98 -10.62
N GLN A 258 4.23 12.76 -9.77
CA GLN A 258 3.64 13.80 -8.92
C GLN A 258 4.67 14.42 -7.96
N HIS A 259 5.77 13.72 -7.69
CA HIS A 259 6.86 14.20 -6.84
C HIS A 259 8.06 14.73 -7.63
N PHE A 260 8.02 14.77 -8.96
CA PHE A 260 9.13 15.28 -9.75
C PHE A 260 9.25 16.79 -9.59
N PRO A 261 10.48 17.35 -9.56
CA PRO A 261 10.66 18.77 -9.76
C PRO A 261 10.07 19.16 -11.13
N LEU A 262 9.27 20.22 -11.17
CA LEU A 262 8.65 20.70 -12.42
C LEU A 262 9.68 20.97 -13.54
N THR A 263 10.90 21.34 -13.17
CA THR A 263 12.01 21.56 -14.12
C THR A 263 12.50 20.30 -14.83
N LEU A 264 12.19 19.12 -14.30
CA LEU A 264 12.53 17.82 -14.91
C LEU A 264 11.39 17.26 -15.74
N ILE A 265 10.18 17.80 -15.64
CA ILE A 265 9.05 17.37 -16.46
C ILE A 265 9.18 18.05 -17.83
N THR A 266 9.45 17.25 -18.86
CA THR A 266 9.53 17.71 -20.26
C THR A 266 8.51 16.96 -21.11
N PRO A 267 8.18 17.45 -22.33
CA PRO A 267 7.32 16.71 -23.25
C PRO A 267 7.82 15.28 -23.55
N GLU A 268 9.15 15.10 -23.64
CA GLU A 268 9.76 13.78 -23.86
C GLU A 268 9.55 12.86 -22.66
N LEU A 269 9.69 13.37 -21.43
CA LEU A 269 9.39 12.61 -20.22
C LEU A 269 7.91 12.25 -20.15
N ALA A 270 7.01 13.19 -20.45
CA ALA A 270 5.57 12.96 -20.46
C ALA A 270 5.20 11.83 -21.42
N GLN A 271 5.78 11.85 -22.63
CA GLN A 271 5.62 10.77 -23.60
C GLN A 271 6.21 9.44 -23.09
N GLN A 272 7.39 9.46 -22.47
CA GLN A 272 7.98 8.27 -21.88
C GLN A 272 7.07 7.67 -20.80
N ALA A 273 6.51 8.49 -19.92
CA ALA A 273 5.61 8.07 -18.87
C ALA A 273 4.33 7.42 -19.42
N VAL A 274 3.70 8.06 -20.41
CA VAL A 274 2.50 7.51 -21.08
C VAL A 274 2.78 6.19 -21.79
N ASN A 275 3.99 6.01 -22.34
CA ASN A 275 4.40 4.75 -22.95
C ASN A 275 4.48 3.59 -21.94
N ILE A 276 4.81 3.89 -20.67
CA ILE A 276 4.80 2.93 -19.56
C ILE A 276 3.36 2.58 -19.20
N SER A 277 2.51 3.58 -18.95
CA SER A 277 1.08 3.38 -18.64
C SER A 277 0.25 4.61 -19.04
N GLY A 278 -0.93 4.38 -19.61
CA GLY A 278 -1.87 5.45 -19.96
C GLY A 278 -2.33 6.27 -18.74
N MET A 279 -2.26 5.70 -17.55
CA MET A 279 -2.59 6.38 -16.28
C MET A 279 -1.62 7.51 -15.92
N ALA A 280 -0.47 7.60 -16.58
CA ALA A 280 0.53 8.64 -16.31
C ALA A 280 -0.02 10.06 -16.45
N LEU A 281 -1.01 10.26 -17.34
CA LEU A 281 -1.62 11.58 -17.55
C LEU A 281 -2.19 12.20 -16.29
N ARG A 282 -2.76 11.39 -15.38
CA ARG A 282 -3.30 11.85 -14.10
C ARG A 282 -2.27 12.57 -13.23
N TYR A 283 -1.00 12.19 -13.35
CA TYR A 283 0.09 12.71 -12.51
C TYR A 283 0.90 13.80 -13.20
N LEU A 284 0.60 14.11 -14.46
CA LEU A 284 1.29 15.15 -15.22
C LEU A 284 0.63 16.51 -15.01
N PRO A 285 1.41 17.59 -14.91
CA PRO A 285 0.85 18.94 -14.95
C PRO A 285 0.10 19.18 -16.26
N GLU A 286 -1.05 19.85 -16.19
CA GLU A 286 -1.97 20.06 -17.32
C GLU A 286 -1.28 20.66 -18.56
N ILE A 287 -0.28 21.52 -18.37
CA ILE A 287 0.50 22.14 -19.45
C ILE A 287 1.22 21.12 -20.36
N PHE A 288 1.48 19.90 -19.87
CA PHE A 288 2.11 18.84 -20.65
C PHE A 288 1.10 17.86 -21.27
N ILE A 289 -0.18 17.94 -20.91
CA ILE A 289 -1.21 17.06 -21.45
C ILE A 289 -1.63 17.60 -22.81
N THR A 290 -1.35 16.85 -23.87
CA THR A 290 -1.73 17.22 -25.24
C THR A 290 -2.68 16.18 -25.82
N ARG A 291 -3.38 16.56 -26.89
CA ARG A 291 -4.28 15.66 -27.63
C ARG A 291 -3.55 14.39 -28.07
N GLU A 292 -2.34 14.52 -28.59
CA GLU A 292 -1.53 13.38 -29.06
C GLU A 292 -1.20 12.42 -27.91
N LEU A 293 -0.90 12.95 -26.71
CA LEU A 293 -0.68 12.12 -25.54
C LEU A 293 -1.96 11.46 -25.04
N CYS A 294 -3.11 12.13 -25.10
CA CYS A 294 -4.40 11.52 -24.76
C CYS A 294 -4.72 10.29 -25.62
N TYR A 295 -4.48 10.36 -26.93
CA TYR A 295 -4.64 9.21 -27.83
C TYR A 295 -3.65 8.09 -27.53
N MET A 296 -2.40 8.43 -27.23
CA MET A 296 -1.39 7.44 -26.83
C MET A 296 -1.77 6.75 -25.52
N ALA A 297 -2.23 7.53 -24.53
CA ALA A 297 -2.66 7.06 -23.23
C ALA A 297 -3.91 6.16 -23.34
N ALA A 298 -4.87 6.52 -24.19
CA ALA A 298 -6.04 5.70 -24.45
C ALA A 298 -5.66 4.31 -24.99
N ALA A 299 -4.70 4.23 -25.91
CA ALA A 299 -4.17 2.96 -26.41
C ALA A 299 -3.36 2.17 -25.35
N LYS A 300 -3.01 2.81 -24.22
CA LYS A 300 -2.23 2.26 -23.10
C LYS A 300 -3.06 2.08 -21.83
N GLY A 301 -4.38 2.01 -21.96
CA GLY A 301 -5.28 1.68 -20.85
C GLY A 301 -5.60 2.84 -19.92
N ALA A 302 -5.49 4.09 -20.39
CA ALA A 302 -6.02 5.24 -19.66
C ALA A 302 -7.53 5.07 -19.36
N ILE A 303 -7.95 5.73 -18.29
CA ILE A 303 -9.30 5.66 -17.77
C ILE A 303 -10.03 6.99 -18.01
N VAL A 304 -11.23 6.91 -18.60
CA VAL A 304 -12.16 8.03 -18.75
C VAL A 304 -12.39 8.68 -17.38
N ASP A 305 -12.44 10.02 -17.38
CA ASP A 305 -12.70 10.93 -16.25
C ASP A 305 -11.57 11.03 -15.24
N LEU A 306 -10.73 10.00 -15.10
CA LEU A 306 -9.61 10.04 -14.16
C LEU A 306 -8.28 10.45 -14.77
N ASP A 307 -8.01 10.05 -16.01
CA ASP A 307 -6.69 10.23 -16.61
C ASP A 307 -6.69 11.21 -17.79
N ILE A 308 -7.83 11.36 -18.48
CA ILE A 308 -7.96 12.22 -19.66
C ILE A 308 -8.91 13.37 -19.33
N PRO A 309 -8.46 14.64 -19.42
CA PRO A 309 -9.34 15.79 -19.23
C PRO A 309 -10.50 15.82 -20.22
N GLU A 310 -11.70 16.15 -19.75
CA GLU A 310 -12.94 16.11 -20.54
C GLU A 310 -12.86 16.93 -21.83
N HIS A 311 -12.14 18.07 -21.83
CA HIS A 311 -12.00 18.94 -23.00
C HIS A 311 -11.22 18.30 -24.17
N PHE A 312 -10.55 17.16 -23.95
CA PHE A 312 -9.94 16.36 -25.02
C PHE A 312 -10.87 15.28 -25.57
N TYR A 313 -12.05 15.08 -25.00
CA TYR A 313 -12.96 14.05 -25.47
C TYR A 313 -13.44 14.34 -26.89
N ASP A 314 -13.29 13.32 -27.71
CA ASP A 314 -13.94 13.22 -29.01
C ASP A 314 -14.32 11.76 -29.26
N ASP A 315 -15.11 11.59 -30.32
CA ASP A 315 -15.67 10.30 -30.68
C ASP A 315 -14.61 9.21 -30.93
N GLU A 316 -13.51 9.56 -31.61
CA GLU A 316 -12.46 8.59 -31.94
C GLU A 316 -11.67 8.17 -30.69
N LEU A 317 -11.31 9.13 -29.84
CA LEU A 317 -10.61 8.89 -28.59
C LEU A 317 -11.42 8.00 -27.64
N LEU A 318 -12.71 8.31 -27.46
CA LEU A 318 -13.61 7.52 -26.62
C LEU A 318 -13.79 6.10 -27.16
N GLN A 319 -13.87 5.94 -28.49
CA GLN A 319 -13.90 4.61 -29.10
C GLN A 319 -12.62 3.81 -28.81
N ILE A 320 -11.44 4.43 -28.80
CA ILE A 320 -10.18 3.74 -28.43
C ILE A 320 -10.24 3.25 -26.98
N LEU A 321 -10.71 4.08 -26.05
CA LEU A 321 -10.85 3.73 -24.62
C LEU A 321 -11.82 2.57 -24.42
N ILE A 322 -12.97 2.59 -25.11
CA ILE A 322 -13.95 1.50 -25.07
C ILE A 322 -13.39 0.20 -25.62
N ARG A 323 -12.62 0.25 -26.73
CA ARG A 323 -11.97 -0.96 -27.29
C ARG A 323 -11.00 -1.60 -26.31
N HIS A 324 -10.36 -0.81 -25.45
CA HIS A 324 -9.49 -1.33 -24.40
C HIS A 324 -10.29 -1.96 -23.25
N SER A 325 -11.40 -1.34 -22.82
CA SER A 325 -12.31 -1.91 -21.83
C SER A 325 -13.73 -1.36 -21.98
N ASP A 326 -14.69 -2.23 -22.28
CA ASP A 326 -16.09 -1.85 -22.47
C ASP A 326 -16.76 -1.32 -21.18
N SER A 327 -16.22 -1.68 -20.01
CA SER A 327 -16.65 -1.16 -18.71
C SER A 327 -16.54 0.36 -18.61
N GLN A 328 -15.63 0.99 -19.36
CA GLN A 328 -15.45 2.45 -19.32
C GLN A 328 -16.67 3.22 -19.82
N MET A 329 -17.62 2.57 -20.50
CA MET A 329 -18.86 3.19 -20.97
C MET A 329 -19.67 3.84 -19.83
N GLU A 330 -19.57 3.34 -18.60
CA GLU A 330 -20.26 3.93 -17.44
C GLU A 330 -19.72 5.31 -17.03
N ARG A 331 -18.47 5.63 -17.42
CA ARG A 331 -17.76 6.86 -17.07
C ARG A 331 -17.90 7.95 -18.14
N ILE A 332 -18.44 7.61 -19.31
CA ILE A 332 -18.59 8.56 -20.42
C ILE A 332 -19.83 9.43 -20.16
N PRO A 333 -19.70 10.77 -20.14
CA PRO A 333 -20.85 11.64 -19.97
C PRO A 333 -21.84 11.50 -21.14
N GLU A 334 -23.14 11.58 -20.86
CA GLU A 334 -24.21 11.33 -21.84
C GLU A 334 -24.08 12.20 -23.10
N ALA A 335 -23.55 13.42 -22.97
CA ALA A 335 -23.34 14.36 -24.07
C ALA A 335 -22.35 13.86 -25.14
N TYR A 336 -21.48 12.89 -24.82
CA TYR A 336 -20.49 12.32 -25.74
C TYR A 336 -20.88 10.92 -26.24
N ILE A 337 -22.05 10.40 -25.86
CA ILE A 337 -22.50 9.10 -26.33
C ILE A 337 -23.03 9.24 -27.76
N THR A 338 -22.18 8.88 -28.73
CA THR A 338 -22.52 8.88 -30.15
C THR A 338 -23.02 7.51 -30.62
N GLU A 339 -23.58 7.49 -31.82
CA GLU A 339 -23.95 6.25 -32.50
C GLU A 339 -22.74 5.34 -32.75
N ASP A 340 -21.61 5.91 -33.19
CA ASP A 340 -20.39 5.16 -33.51
C ASP A 340 -19.71 4.58 -32.27
N LEU A 341 -19.79 5.29 -31.15
CA LEU A 341 -19.36 4.81 -29.84
C LEU A 341 -20.21 3.62 -29.38
N LEU A 342 -21.55 3.69 -29.53
CA LEU A 342 -22.45 2.59 -29.20
C LEU A 342 -22.18 1.34 -30.05
N VAL A 343 -21.92 1.52 -31.35
CA VAL A 343 -21.50 0.42 -32.23
C VAL A 343 -20.19 -0.20 -31.73
N THR A 344 -19.21 0.63 -31.38
CA THR A 344 -17.92 0.16 -30.83
C THR A 344 -18.08 -0.58 -29.51
N TYR A 345 -18.97 -0.11 -28.62
CA TYR A 345 -19.27 -0.74 -27.34
C TYR A 345 -19.80 -2.17 -27.52
N VAL A 346 -20.73 -2.38 -28.45
CA VAL A 346 -21.28 -3.71 -28.75
C VAL A 346 -20.26 -4.62 -29.45
N LYS A 347 -19.41 -4.05 -30.32
CA LYS A 347 -18.32 -4.81 -30.96
C LYS A 347 -17.26 -5.28 -29.98
N THR A 348 -17.01 -4.53 -28.91
CA THR A 348 -15.91 -4.82 -27.99
C THR A 348 -16.30 -5.87 -26.95
N GLY A 349 -17.50 -5.76 -26.38
CA GLY A 349 -17.88 -6.60 -25.25
C GLY A 349 -19.36 -6.93 -25.17
N ARG A 350 -19.89 -7.01 -23.95
CA ARG A 350 -21.22 -7.58 -23.70
C ARG A 350 -22.37 -6.64 -24.04
N GLY A 351 -22.09 -5.34 -24.13
CA GLY A 351 -23.13 -4.34 -24.33
C GLY A 351 -24.19 -4.32 -23.22
N ALA A 352 -23.84 -4.69 -21.97
CA ALA A 352 -24.78 -5.05 -20.91
C ALA A 352 -25.85 -3.97 -20.62
N TRP A 353 -25.49 -2.69 -20.79
CA TRP A 353 -26.38 -1.55 -20.55
C TRP A 353 -26.75 -0.80 -21.84
N LEU A 354 -26.69 -1.47 -23.01
CA LEU A 354 -26.93 -0.84 -24.31
C LEU A 354 -28.28 -0.10 -24.38
N ASP A 355 -29.35 -0.63 -23.78
CA ASP A 355 -30.66 0.04 -23.77
C ASP A 355 -30.60 1.39 -23.06
N LYS A 356 -29.89 1.48 -21.93
CA LYS A 356 -29.70 2.73 -21.16
C LYS A 356 -29.00 3.77 -22.04
N TYR A 357 -27.88 3.40 -22.66
CA TYR A 357 -27.07 4.35 -23.43
C TYR A 357 -27.72 4.73 -24.76
N CYS A 358 -28.42 3.80 -25.42
CA CYS A 358 -29.25 4.12 -26.59
C CYS A 358 -30.32 5.18 -26.25
N ASN A 359 -31.01 5.03 -25.13
CA ASN A 359 -32.02 5.99 -24.68
C ASN A 359 -31.41 7.36 -24.39
N ALA A 360 -30.25 7.40 -23.72
CA ALA A 360 -29.53 8.65 -23.43
C ALA A 360 -29.12 9.39 -24.71
N ALA A 361 -28.63 8.66 -25.72
CA ALA A 361 -28.25 9.23 -27.02
C ALA A 361 -29.44 9.53 -27.94
N GLY A 362 -30.66 9.12 -27.58
CA GLY A 362 -31.83 9.22 -28.46
C GLY A 362 -31.75 8.34 -29.72
N VAL A 363 -30.96 7.26 -29.67
CA VAL A 363 -30.75 6.35 -30.81
C VAL A 363 -31.46 5.01 -30.59
N SER A 364 -32.00 4.43 -31.66
CA SER A 364 -32.65 3.11 -31.58
C SER A 364 -31.62 1.99 -31.40
N LYS A 365 -31.76 1.17 -30.35
CA LYS A 365 -30.97 -0.07 -30.17
C LYS A 365 -31.01 -0.98 -31.38
N LYS A 366 -32.17 -1.11 -32.03
CA LYS A 366 -32.32 -1.93 -33.25
C LYS A 366 -31.45 -1.40 -34.39
N HIS A 367 -31.28 -0.08 -34.49
CA HIS A 367 -30.40 0.54 -35.48
C HIS A 367 -28.93 0.21 -35.20
N ILE A 368 -28.48 0.38 -33.94
CA ILE A 368 -27.11 0.04 -33.52
C ILE A 368 -26.78 -1.42 -33.81
N LEU A 369 -27.64 -2.35 -33.39
CA LEU A 369 -27.39 -3.79 -33.59
C LEU A 369 -27.32 -4.16 -35.07
N LYS A 370 -28.11 -3.52 -35.93
CA LYS A 370 -28.01 -3.71 -37.39
C LYS A 370 -26.67 -3.23 -37.93
N ARG A 371 -26.21 -2.05 -37.53
CA ARG A 371 -24.89 -1.54 -37.93
C ARG A 371 -23.76 -2.47 -37.51
N VAL A 372 -23.81 -2.99 -36.28
CA VAL A 372 -22.82 -3.98 -35.81
C VAL A 372 -22.85 -5.26 -36.65
N ILE A 373 -24.05 -5.72 -37.06
CA ILE A 373 -24.19 -6.85 -37.98
C ILE A 373 -23.60 -6.50 -39.35
N ASP A 374 -23.88 -5.32 -39.90
CA ASP A 374 -23.38 -4.89 -41.22
C ASP A 374 -21.84 -4.80 -41.25
N ASP A 375 -21.20 -4.54 -40.11
CA ASP A 375 -19.75 -4.37 -40.00
C ASP A 375 -18.93 -5.67 -40.04
N GLY A 376 -19.55 -6.84 -39.89
CA GLY A 376 -18.83 -8.10 -40.04
C GLY A 376 -19.40 -9.28 -39.27
N ILE A 377 -19.24 -10.48 -39.86
CA ILE A 377 -19.74 -11.73 -39.30
C ILE A 377 -19.11 -12.08 -37.94
N GLN A 378 -17.87 -11.64 -37.70
CA GLN A 378 -17.16 -11.87 -36.44
C GLN A 378 -17.86 -11.24 -35.23
N TYR A 379 -18.64 -10.17 -35.42
CA TYR A 379 -19.36 -9.49 -34.33
C TYR A 379 -20.69 -10.16 -33.98
N LEU A 380 -21.17 -11.11 -34.80
CA LEU A 380 -22.38 -11.85 -34.50
C LEU A 380 -22.27 -12.64 -33.19
N GLU A 381 -21.06 -13.01 -32.77
CA GLU A 381 -20.82 -13.67 -31.48
C GLU A 381 -21.34 -12.81 -30.32
N ASN A 382 -21.02 -11.51 -30.31
CA ASN A 382 -21.48 -10.59 -29.27
C ASN A 382 -23.00 -10.39 -29.35
N ILE A 383 -23.54 -10.27 -30.57
CA ILE A 383 -24.98 -10.09 -30.81
C ILE A 383 -25.76 -11.32 -30.35
N PHE A 384 -25.38 -12.52 -30.78
CA PHE A 384 -26.09 -13.75 -30.41
C PHE A 384 -25.82 -14.17 -28.96
N GLY A 385 -24.70 -13.75 -28.40
CA GLY A 385 -24.39 -13.87 -26.98
C GLY A 385 -25.36 -13.08 -26.11
N TRP A 386 -25.52 -11.79 -26.38
CA TRP A 386 -26.10 -10.84 -25.42
C TRP A 386 -27.33 -10.08 -25.91
N HIS A 387 -27.53 -9.97 -27.22
CA HIS A 387 -28.60 -9.19 -27.85
C HIS A 387 -29.44 -10.02 -28.83
N PHE A 388 -29.53 -11.32 -28.59
CA PHE A 388 -30.20 -12.26 -29.48
C PHE A 388 -31.72 -12.07 -29.49
N SER A 389 -32.28 -11.92 -30.69
CA SER A 389 -33.71 -11.80 -30.96
C SER A 389 -34.06 -12.33 -32.35
N ALA A 390 -35.36 -12.56 -32.62
CA ALA A 390 -35.84 -12.93 -33.95
C ALA A 390 -35.46 -11.89 -35.02
N ASP A 391 -35.50 -10.61 -34.67
CA ASP A 391 -35.13 -9.50 -35.53
C ASP A 391 -33.64 -9.50 -35.90
N THR A 392 -32.76 -9.61 -34.90
CA THR A 392 -31.30 -9.64 -35.13
C THR A 392 -30.88 -10.88 -35.90
N TYR A 393 -31.51 -12.03 -35.64
CA TYR A 393 -31.23 -13.27 -36.38
C TYR A 393 -31.68 -13.18 -37.83
N SER A 394 -32.92 -12.74 -38.08
CA SER A 394 -33.46 -12.62 -39.44
C SER A 394 -32.65 -11.65 -40.30
N TYR A 395 -32.20 -10.55 -39.70
CA TYR A 395 -31.33 -9.58 -40.37
C TYR A 395 -29.95 -10.15 -40.67
N ALA A 396 -29.28 -10.76 -39.68
CA ALA A 396 -27.98 -11.40 -39.88
C ALA A 396 -28.03 -12.51 -40.96
N ARG A 397 -29.11 -13.31 -40.96
CA ARG A 397 -29.34 -14.34 -41.98
C ARG A 397 -29.42 -13.75 -43.39
N SER A 398 -30.12 -12.63 -43.56
CA SER A 398 -30.24 -11.97 -44.87
C SER A 398 -28.90 -11.50 -45.46
N ILE A 399 -27.88 -11.34 -44.60
CA ILE A 399 -26.55 -10.85 -44.98
C ILE A 399 -25.54 -12.00 -45.11
N TYR A 400 -25.60 -13.00 -44.22
CA TYR A 400 -24.55 -14.00 -44.06
C TYR A 400 -24.95 -15.44 -44.46
N ASP A 401 -26.23 -15.74 -44.68
CA ASP A 401 -26.69 -17.05 -45.19
C ASP A 401 -26.50 -17.14 -46.71
N ASN A 402 -25.25 -17.17 -47.15
CA ASN A 402 -24.86 -17.28 -48.56
C ASN A 402 -23.54 -18.04 -48.73
N GLU A 403 -23.17 -18.34 -49.97
CA GLU A 403 -21.97 -19.14 -50.26
C GLU A 403 -20.66 -18.48 -49.82
N THR A 404 -20.60 -17.14 -49.69
CA THR A 404 -19.38 -16.42 -49.29
C THR A 404 -19.01 -16.67 -47.83
N TYR A 405 -20.01 -16.73 -46.94
CA TYR A 405 -19.81 -16.87 -45.48
C TYR A 405 -20.30 -18.21 -44.94
N LYS A 406 -20.40 -19.21 -45.82
CA LYS A 406 -21.08 -20.48 -45.56
C LYS A 406 -20.52 -21.21 -44.33
N GLU A 407 -19.20 -21.20 -44.17
CA GLU A 407 -18.52 -21.90 -43.09
C GLU A 407 -18.73 -21.19 -41.75
N GLU A 408 -18.44 -19.89 -41.70
CA GLU A 408 -18.57 -19.06 -40.50
C GLU A 408 -20.03 -18.96 -40.03
N TRP A 409 -20.97 -18.82 -40.98
CA TRP A 409 -22.40 -18.80 -40.68
C TRP A 409 -22.89 -20.14 -40.12
N ALA A 410 -22.44 -21.26 -40.68
CA ALA A 410 -22.76 -22.59 -40.17
C ALA A 410 -22.20 -22.80 -38.75
N GLU A 411 -20.97 -22.36 -38.49
CA GLU A 411 -20.34 -22.48 -37.18
C GLU A 411 -21.11 -21.70 -36.11
N ILE A 412 -21.39 -20.42 -36.36
CA ILE A 412 -22.06 -19.58 -35.36
C ILE A 412 -23.51 -19.99 -35.11
N THR A 413 -24.25 -20.36 -36.15
CA THR A 413 -25.63 -20.84 -36.00
C THR A 413 -25.68 -22.18 -35.27
N GLN A 414 -24.71 -23.07 -35.50
CA GLN A 414 -24.58 -24.31 -34.75
C GLN A 414 -24.26 -24.05 -33.27
N LYS A 415 -23.37 -23.11 -32.97
CA LYS A 415 -23.03 -22.70 -31.59
C LYS A 415 -24.26 -22.19 -30.82
N TYR A 416 -25.10 -21.39 -31.48
CA TYR A 416 -26.31 -20.80 -30.89
C TYR A 416 -27.61 -21.57 -31.18
N LYS A 417 -27.52 -22.81 -31.66
CA LYS A 417 -28.67 -23.66 -32.05
C LYS A 417 -29.78 -23.72 -31.01
N ARG A 418 -29.42 -23.88 -29.72
CA ARG A 418 -30.41 -23.92 -28.62
C ARG A 418 -31.19 -22.62 -28.45
N LYS A 419 -30.59 -21.47 -28.76
CA LYS A 419 -31.31 -20.17 -28.74
C LYS A 419 -32.20 -20.05 -29.97
N LEU A 420 -31.74 -20.53 -31.12
CA LEU A 420 -32.51 -20.56 -32.38
C LEU A 420 -33.75 -21.45 -32.27
N GLU A 421 -33.67 -22.60 -31.61
CA GLU A 421 -34.80 -23.50 -31.37
C GLU A 421 -35.89 -22.89 -30.47
N ARG A 422 -35.60 -21.77 -29.77
CA ARG A 422 -36.52 -21.07 -28.88
C ARG A 422 -37.15 -19.82 -29.50
N LEU A 423 -36.67 -19.38 -30.67
CA LEU A 423 -37.30 -18.33 -31.47
C LEU A 423 -38.54 -18.90 -32.16
#